data_AF-A0A834LYW0-F1
#
_entry.id   AF-A0A834LYW0-F1
#
_cell.length_a   1.000
_cell.length_b   1.000
_cell.length_c   1.000
_cell.angle_alpha   90.00
_cell.angle_beta   90.00
_cell.angle_gamma   90.00
#
_symmetry.space_group_name_H-M   'P 1'
#
loop_
_entity.id
_entity.type
_entity.pdbx_description
1 polymer ?
#
loop_
_entity_poly.entity_id
_entity_poly.type
_entity_poly.pdbx_seq_one_letter_code
_entity_poly.pdbx_strand_id
1 'polypeptide(L)'
;MIKILLFCLGIGLSEAGFFDLTDVDDPLSLLWHTPLKHKQYSECKIDDTRQGVCTEDLKCRLSGGVPKGRCGIIFTCCSYENTCNKITDKKEGYFRSENINPTTTKCRYTIKLRNKNVCQIRLDFEKFILSPTSSIAIPNDETKKVYSCATDELRISPDYYGIPVLCGNNTQQHVYVHVNQSDDNVDAVLLDINLASRLASTDLVTPLWHIKYTQMECPRKKHVFEIGKLVSDHELANDFGLLAPQGVLQYYTQTSGVIKSFAYEEGSTKLFSYPYSENYVIGFKRPHYICGIMFSVQYLNLYKNTDNTCLHLLYTPDLYQATSSSVGGDAVLGLCTGTTTTKFYSFAPGPFLLYFKAIDAIANRLPTGNQGFVLKYELQTCSKII
;
A
#
# COMPACT_ATOMS: atom_id res chain seq x y z
N MET A 1 -84.44 6.49 8.01
CA MET A 1 -84.64 7.60 7.04
C MET A 1 -83.46 7.58 6.05
N ILE A 2 -83.76 7.48 4.75
CA ILE A 2 -82.96 7.92 3.57
C ILE A 2 -81.68 7.09 3.30
N LYS A 3 -81.69 6.11 2.35
CA LYS A 3 -81.51 6.18 0.85
C LYS A 3 -80.04 6.45 0.46
N ILE A 4 -79.32 5.84 -0.50
CA ILE A 4 -79.49 5.02 -1.73
C ILE A 4 -78.03 4.57 -2.10
N LEU A 5 -77.68 3.29 -2.33
CA LEU A 5 -77.73 2.44 -3.54
C LEU A 5 -76.77 2.80 -4.70
N LEU A 6 -76.27 1.74 -5.36
CA LEU A 6 -75.52 1.60 -6.63
C LEU A 6 -73.97 1.60 -6.56
N PHE A 7 -73.22 0.78 -7.31
CA PHE A 7 -73.40 -0.48 -8.03
C PHE A 7 -72.02 -0.85 -8.61
N CYS A 8 -71.64 -2.13 -8.52
CA CYS A 8 -70.84 -2.94 -9.45
C CYS A 8 -69.43 -2.57 -9.99
N LEU A 9 -68.58 -3.60 -9.87
CA LEU A 9 -67.72 -4.24 -10.89
C LEU A 9 -66.45 -3.53 -11.37
N GLY A 10 -65.32 -4.20 -11.10
CA GLY A 10 -64.05 -3.98 -11.77
C GLY A 10 -63.02 -5.01 -11.32
N ILE A 11 -62.90 -6.09 -12.09
CA ILE A 11 -61.91 -7.16 -11.93
C ILE A 11 -60.51 -6.56 -12.12
N GLY A 12 -59.61 -6.83 -11.18
CA GLY A 12 -58.17 -6.58 -11.31
C GLY A 12 -57.42 -7.55 -10.41
N LEU A 13 -56.88 -8.62 -10.99
CA LEU A 13 -55.87 -9.46 -10.36
C LEU A 13 -54.66 -8.58 -10.03
N SER A 14 -54.50 -8.19 -8.77
CA SER A 14 -53.20 -7.75 -8.28
C SER A 14 -52.44 -9.01 -7.88
N GLU A 15 -51.43 -9.38 -8.66
CA GLU A 15 -50.38 -10.26 -8.18
C GLU A 15 -49.89 -9.69 -6.84
N ALA A 16 -49.97 -10.50 -5.79
CA ALA A 16 -49.26 -10.23 -4.57
C ALA A 16 -47.77 -10.32 -4.92
N GLY A 17 -47.18 -9.15 -5.22
CA GLY A 17 -45.74 -8.99 -5.26
C GLY A 17 -45.20 -9.45 -3.92
N PHE A 18 -44.62 -10.64 -3.92
CA PHE A 18 -43.80 -11.14 -2.87
C PHE A 18 -42.71 -10.09 -2.66
N PHE A 19 -42.76 -9.37 -1.53
CA PHE A 19 -41.68 -8.49 -1.12
C PHE A 19 -40.47 -9.39 -0.85
N ASP A 20 -39.61 -9.51 -1.86
CA ASP A 20 -38.31 -10.14 -1.74
C ASP A 20 -37.43 -9.22 -0.90
N LEU A 21 -37.23 -9.59 0.37
CA LEU A 21 -36.42 -8.86 1.34
C LEU A 21 -34.92 -9.19 1.19
N THR A 22 -34.41 -9.39 -0.03
CA THR A 22 -32.98 -9.64 -0.27
C THR A 22 -32.19 -8.43 -0.73
N ASP A 23 -32.82 -7.29 -0.99
CA ASP A 23 -32.07 -6.04 -1.15
C ASP A 23 -31.72 -5.50 0.24
N VAL A 24 -30.62 -6.02 0.78
CA VAL A 24 -29.79 -5.23 1.69
C VAL A 24 -29.26 -4.08 0.85
N ASP A 25 -30.03 -2.99 0.78
CA ASP A 25 -29.55 -1.71 0.31
C ASP A 25 -28.31 -1.38 1.13
N ASP A 26 -27.12 -1.65 0.59
CA ASP A 26 -25.88 -1.20 1.19
C ASP A 26 -25.98 0.33 1.24
N PRO A 27 -26.12 0.95 2.42
CA PRO A 27 -26.24 2.41 2.52
C PRO A 27 -24.96 3.12 2.05
N LEU A 28 -23.89 2.35 1.79
CA LEU A 28 -22.65 2.83 1.22
C LEU A 28 -22.58 2.63 -0.30
N SER A 29 -23.52 1.95 -0.97
CA SER A 29 -23.51 1.65 -2.43
C SER A 29 -23.24 2.88 -3.32
N LEU A 30 -23.75 4.05 -2.92
CA LEU A 30 -23.50 5.34 -3.56
C LEU A 30 -22.04 5.81 -3.50
N LEU A 31 -21.23 5.28 -2.59
CA LEU A 31 -19.82 5.60 -2.37
C LEU A 31 -18.86 4.76 -3.23
N TRP A 32 -19.36 3.67 -3.82
CA TRP A 32 -18.54 2.74 -4.62
C TRP A 32 -18.28 3.30 -6.03
N HIS A 33 -19.11 4.25 -6.48
CA HIS A 33 -19.13 4.76 -7.84
C HIS A 33 -18.38 6.09 -8.05
N THR A 34 -17.71 6.65 -7.04
CA THR A 34 -16.86 7.83 -7.27
C THR A 34 -15.53 7.41 -7.91
N PRO A 35 -15.28 7.75 -9.20
CA PRO A 35 -13.99 7.49 -9.81
C PRO A 35 -12.93 8.34 -9.12
N LEU A 36 -12.06 7.69 -8.36
CA LEU A 36 -10.88 8.33 -7.78
C LEU A 36 -9.90 8.64 -8.92
N LYS A 37 -10.01 9.85 -9.49
CA LYS A 37 -8.98 10.37 -10.38
C LYS A 37 -7.72 10.59 -9.55
N HIS A 38 -6.76 9.67 -9.69
CA HIS A 38 -5.40 9.87 -9.21
C HIS A 38 -4.78 10.99 -10.06
N LYS A 39 -5.00 12.25 -9.66
CA LYS A 39 -4.45 13.40 -10.38
C LYS A 39 -2.94 13.40 -10.14
N GLN A 40 -2.18 13.06 -11.17
CA GLN A 40 -0.72 13.11 -11.15
C GLN A 40 -0.29 14.53 -10.80
N TYR A 41 0.42 14.69 -9.68
CA TYR A 41 0.92 15.99 -9.24
C TYR A 41 2.08 16.42 -10.16
N SER A 42 2.11 17.71 -10.52
CA SER A 42 3.26 18.31 -11.19
C SER A 42 4.16 18.97 -10.13
N GLU A 43 5.45 18.64 -10.16
CA GLU A 43 6.46 19.33 -9.36
C GLU A 43 6.62 20.78 -9.84
N CYS A 44 6.97 21.69 -8.93
CA CYS A 44 7.26 23.08 -9.24
C CYS A 44 8.56 23.53 -8.57
N LYS A 45 9.29 24.42 -9.24
CA LYS A 45 10.52 25.00 -8.71
C LYS A 45 10.18 26.24 -7.86
N ILE A 46 10.64 26.28 -6.60
CA ILE A 46 10.51 27.45 -5.73
C ILE A 46 11.74 28.33 -5.87
N ASP A 47 12.93 27.72 -5.74
CA ASP A 47 14.22 28.34 -6.02
C ASP A 47 15.20 27.29 -6.58
N ASP A 48 16.48 27.63 -6.72
CA ASP A 48 17.50 26.72 -7.25
C ASP A 48 17.73 25.45 -6.42
N THR A 49 17.31 25.45 -5.16
CA THR A 49 17.56 24.38 -4.18
C THR A 49 16.31 23.71 -3.64
N ARG A 50 15.14 24.36 -3.76
CA ARG A 50 13.87 23.93 -3.16
C ARG A 50 12.83 23.68 -4.24
N GLN A 51 12.16 22.55 -4.10
CA GLN A 51 11.06 22.15 -4.96
C GLN A 51 9.75 22.15 -4.17
N GLY A 52 8.62 22.26 -4.87
CA GLY A 52 7.28 22.26 -4.30
C GLY A 52 6.35 21.31 -5.08
N VAL A 53 5.12 21.20 -4.60
CA VAL A 53 4.04 20.47 -5.28
C VAL A 53 3.00 21.46 -5.78
N CYS A 54 2.60 21.36 -7.04
CA CYS A 54 1.47 22.13 -7.54
C CYS A 54 0.16 21.61 -6.95
N THR A 55 -0.53 22.46 -6.20
CA THR A 55 -1.81 22.14 -5.57
C THR A 55 -2.65 23.40 -5.40
N GLU A 56 -3.93 23.26 -5.06
CA GLU A 56 -4.79 24.40 -4.75
C GLU A 56 -4.30 25.13 -3.49
N ASP A 57 -4.51 26.45 -3.41
CA ASP A 57 -4.01 27.27 -2.29
C ASP A 57 -4.55 26.82 -0.94
N LEU A 58 -5.86 26.57 -0.88
CA LEU A 58 -6.49 26.07 0.33
C LEU A 58 -5.94 24.70 0.72
N LYS A 59 -5.79 23.79 -0.25
CA LYS A 59 -5.22 22.46 -0.04
C LYS A 59 -3.79 22.51 0.48
N CYS A 60 -2.96 23.41 -0.06
CA CYS A 60 -1.58 23.63 0.40
C CYS A 60 -1.51 24.00 1.88
N ARG A 61 -2.38 24.92 2.31
CA ARG A 61 -2.42 25.38 3.70
C ARG A 61 -2.94 24.28 4.64
N LEU A 62 -3.97 23.56 4.22
CA LEU A 62 -4.57 22.47 5.00
C LEU A 62 -3.62 21.28 5.18
N SER A 63 -2.74 21.01 4.21
CA SER A 63 -1.69 19.98 4.31
C SER A 63 -0.44 20.43 5.08
N GLY A 64 -0.44 21.64 5.64
CA GLY A 64 0.67 22.19 6.41
C GLY A 64 1.84 22.71 5.56
N GLY A 65 1.59 23.00 4.28
CA GLY A 65 2.55 23.65 3.39
C GLY A 65 2.37 25.16 3.29
N VAL A 66 3.33 25.81 2.64
CA VAL A 66 3.38 27.27 2.43
C VAL A 66 3.29 27.57 0.92
N PRO A 67 2.32 28.40 0.48
CA PRO A 67 2.24 28.83 -0.92
C PRO A 67 3.45 29.71 -1.30
N LYS A 68 4.16 29.38 -2.37
CA LYS A 68 5.38 30.09 -2.81
C LYS A 68 5.34 30.66 -4.23
N GLY A 69 4.22 30.57 -4.94
CA GLY A 69 4.05 31.14 -6.28
C GLY A 69 2.92 30.46 -7.03
N ARG A 70 2.61 30.89 -8.25
CA ARG A 70 1.54 30.26 -9.05
C ARG A 70 2.09 29.08 -9.85
N CYS A 71 1.30 28.01 -9.93
CA CYS A 71 1.51 26.90 -10.85
C CYS A 71 0.29 26.81 -11.79
N GLY A 72 0.43 27.26 -13.02
CA GLY A 72 -0.71 27.42 -13.93
C GLY A 72 -1.71 28.49 -13.45
N ILE A 73 -2.96 28.38 -13.88
CA ILE A 73 -3.98 29.43 -13.69
C ILE A 73 -4.57 29.41 -12.26
N ILE A 74 -4.86 28.22 -11.72
CA ILE A 74 -5.61 28.04 -10.46
C ILE A 74 -4.81 27.35 -9.34
N PHE A 75 -3.59 26.87 -9.60
CA PHE A 75 -2.77 26.20 -8.59
C PHE A 75 -1.65 27.10 -8.06
N THR A 76 -1.17 26.77 -6.88
CA THR A 76 -0.01 27.38 -6.24
C THR A 76 1.10 26.34 -6.09
N CYS A 77 2.35 26.79 -6.10
CA CYS A 77 3.49 25.97 -5.76
C CYS A 77 3.58 25.85 -4.25
N CYS A 78 3.22 24.70 -3.70
CA CYS A 78 3.20 24.46 -2.27
C CYS A 78 4.55 23.92 -1.79
N SER A 79 5.17 24.64 -0.88
CA SER A 79 6.41 24.25 -0.21
C SER A 79 6.09 23.52 1.08
N TYR A 80 6.72 22.37 1.30
CA TYR A 80 6.68 21.69 2.58
C TYR A 80 8.03 21.86 3.27
N GLU A 81 7.99 21.99 4.59
CA GLU A 81 9.21 22.04 5.39
C GLU A 81 9.92 20.66 5.36
N ASN A 82 11.22 20.68 5.09
CA ASN A 82 12.07 19.49 4.90
C ASN A 82 12.93 19.17 6.13
N THR A 83 12.49 19.58 7.31
CA THR A 83 13.23 19.40 8.58
C THR A 83 12.93 18.05 9.20
N CYS A 84 13.98 17.37 9.68
CA CYS A 84 13.83 16.19 10.53
C CYS A 84 13.18 16.56 11.87
N ASN A 85 12.56 15.57 12.52
CA ASN A 85 11.85 15.70 13.81
C ASN A 85 10.55 16.49 13.70
N LYS A 86 9.92 16.51 12.53
CA LYS A 86 8.64 17.18 12.30
C LYS A 86 7.49 16.38 12.89
N ILE A 87 6.57 17.11 13.53
CA ILE A 87 5.33 16.60 14.09
C ILE A 87 4.16 17.22 13.32
N THR A 88 3.17 16.42 12.94
CA THR A 88 1.99 16.89 12.19
C THR A 88 0.73 16.12 12.62
N ASP A 89 -0.42 16.79 12.55
CA ASP A 89 -1.75 16.24 12.80
C ASP A 89 -2.67 16.35 11.58
N LYS A 90 -2.12 16.78 10.43
CA LYS A 90 -2.90 17.05 9.22
C LYS A 90 -3.40 15.76 8.57
N LYS A 91 -4.53 15.86 7.88
CA LYS A 91 -5.16 14.75 7.14
C LYS A 91 -4.21 14.14 6.12
N GLU A 92 -3.50 14.97 5.37
CA GLU A 92 -2.45 14.55 4.45
C GLU A 92 -1.33 15.59 4.42
N GLY A 93 -0.15 15.18 3.95
CA GLY A 93 0.98 16.07 3.76
C GLY A 93 2.21 15.33 3.27
N TYR A 94 3.36 15.99 3.32
CA TYR A 94 4.62 15.47 2.77
C TYR A 94 5.78 15.58 3.75
N PHE A 95 6.63 14.55 3.75
CA PHE A 95 7.96 14.53 4.38
C PHE A 95 9.04 14.41 3.31
N ARG A 96 10.12 15.17 3.47
CA ARG A 96 11.13 15.35 2.43
C ARG A 96 12.53 15.48 3.00
N SER A 97 13.49 14.92 2.29
CA SER A 97 14.93 15.09 2.53
C SER A 97 15.57 15.94 1.44
N GLU A 98 15.41 17.26 1.49
CA GLU A 98 16.20 18.15 0.62
C GLU A 98 17.42 18.62 1.41
N ASN A 99 18.63 18.42 0.87
CA ASN A 99 19.91 18.88 1.44
C ASN A 99 20.19 18.40 2.87
N ILE A 100 19.96 17.12 3.16
CA ILE A 100 20.29 16.54 4.47
C ILE A 100 21.78 16.73 4.77
N ASN A 101 22.08 17.24 5.97
CA ASN A 101 23.44 17.38 6.44
C ASN A 101 24.11 15.99 6.52
N PRO A 102 25.30 15.78 5.94
CA PRO A 102 26.05 14.53 6.00
C PRO A 102 26.26 13.94 7.40
N THR A 103 26.17 14.75 8.46
CA THR A 103 26.25 14.32 9.87
C THR A 103 24.93 13.80 10.44
N THR A 104 23.83 13.92 9.71
CA THR A 104 22.51 13.48 10.18
C THR A 104 22.46 11.97 10.22
N THR A 105 22.42 11.40 11.43
CA THR A 105 22.32 9.95 11.65
C THR A 105 20.92 9.48 12.02
N LYS A 106 20.03 10.40 12.42
CA LYS A 106 18.65 10.09 12.78
C LYS A 106 17.70 11.18 12.29
N CYS A 107 16.60 10.77 11.70
CA CYS A 107 15.52 11.64 11.25
C CYS A 107 14.17 11.00 11.61
N ARG A 108 13.46 11.59 12.58
CA ARG A 108 12.15 11.11 13.02
C ARG A 108 11.04 11.96 12.42
N TYR A 109 9.93 11.34 12.03
CA TYR A 109 8.67 12.03 11.77
C TYR A 109 7.56 11.46 12.64
N THR A 110 6.68 12.34 13.14
CA THR A 110 5.56 11.94 14.00
C THR A 110 4.26 12.44 13.39
N ILE A 111 3.38 11.51 13.00
CA ILE A 111 2.04 11.79 12.52
C ILE A 111 1.08 11.52 13.68
N LYS A 112 0.63 12.57 14.36
CA LYS A 112 -0.42 12.48 15.38
C LYS A 112 -1.76 12.18 14.70
N LEU A 113 -2.52 11.26 15.26
CA LEU A 113 -3.84 10.92 14.77
C LEU A 113 -4.74 12.15 14.89
N ARG A 114 -5.32 12.59 13.78
CA ARG A 114 -6.17 13.79 13.73
C ARG A 114 -7.40 13.65 14.64
N ASN A 115 -7.93 12.44 14.73
CA ASN A 115 -9.07 12.07 15.58
C ASN A 115 -9.11 10.55 15.78
N LYS A 116 -10.01 10.08 16.64
CA LYS A 116 -10.18 8.65 16.97
C LYS A 116 -10.76 7.78 15.83
N ASN A 117 -11.26 8.37 14.75
CA ASN A 117 -11.76 7.59 13.61
C ASN A 117 -10.62 7.15 12.67
N VAL A 118 -9.44 7.77 12.77
CA VAL A 118 -8.27 7.38 11.97
C VAL A 118 -7.88 5.96 12.33
N CYS A 119 -7.92 5.09 11.33
CA CYS A 119 -7.67 3.67 11.51
C CYS A 119 -6.52 3.15 10.66
N GLN A 120 -6.16 3.92 9.63
CA GLN A 120 -5.07 3.60 8.72
C GLN A 120 -4.35 4.86 8.30
N ILE A 121 -3.04 4.75 8.11
CA ILE A 121 -2.24 5.78 7.46
C ILE A 121 -1.59 5.13 6.24
N ARG A 122 -1.79 5.75 5.08
CA ARG A 122 -1.09 5.36 3.85
C ARG A 122 0.15 6.23 3.69
N LEU A 123 1.30 5.59 3.52
CA LEU A 123 2.56 6.22 3.17
C LEU A 123 2.86 5.89 1.71
N ASP A 124 2.85 6.90 0.84
CA ASP A 124 3.24 6.78 -0.56
C ASP A 124 4.67 7.29 -0.75
N PHE A 125 5.55 6.41 -1.20
CA PHE A 125 6.95 6.70 -1.47
C PHE A 125 7.12 7.23 -2.89
N GLU A 126 6.74 8.49 -3.11
CA GLU A 126 6.89 9.15 -4.43
C GLU A 126 8.35 9.13 -4.90
N LYS A 127 9.28 9.34 -3.96
CA LYS A 127 10.70 9.01 -4.07
C LYS A 127 11.15 8.40 -2.75
N PHE A 128 11.90 7.30 -2.79
CA PHE A 128 12.49 6.74 -1.58
C PHE A 128 13.71 5.90 -1.94
N ILE A 129 14.87 6.41 -1.61
CA ILE A 129 16.17 5.83 -1.89
C ILE A 129 17.00 5.96 -0.61
N LEU A 130 17.27 4.83 0.01
CA LEU A 130 18.25 4.68 1.10
C LEU A 130 19.39 3.78 0.62
N SER A 131 20.42 3.61 1.45
CA SER A 131 21.45 2.60 1.17
C SER A 131 20.82 1.22 0.98
N PRO A 132 21.30 0.42 0.02
CA PRO A 132 20.75 -0.91 -0.25
C PRO A 132 20.97 -1.87 0.92
N THR A 133 20.29 -3.01 0.85
CA THR A 133 20.55 -4.13 1.76
C THR A 133 22.02 -4.51 1.76
N SER A 134 22.54 -4.80 2.94
CA SER A 134 23.92 -5.28 3.12
C SER A 134 23.90 -6.74 3.54
N SER A 135 24.86 -7.52 3.06
CA SER A 135 25.05 -8.88 3.54
C SER A 135 25.80 -8.84 4.87
N ILE A 136 25.12 -9.21 5.95
CA ILE A 136 25.71 -9.34 7.27
C ILE A 136 26.15 -10.80 7.45
N ALA A 137 27.41 -11.01 7.83
CA ALA A 137 27.89 -12.33 8.25
C ALA A 137 27.31 -12.66 9.63
N ILE A 138 26.85 -13.89 9.83
CA ILE A 138 26.29 -14.28 11.12
C ILE A 138 27.41 -14.46 12.14
N PRO A 139 27.25 -13.95 13.38
CA PRO A 139 28.17 -14.27 14.47
C PRO A 139 28.27 -15.80 14.63
N ASN A 140 29.50 -16.33 14.55
CA ASN A 140 29.84 -17.77 14.64
C ASN A 140 29.77 -18.59 13.35
N ASP A 141 29.38 -18.03 12.20
CA ASP A 141 29.45 -18.74 10.91
C ASP A 141 29.59 -17.75 9.74
N GLU A 142 30.84 -17.38 9.40
CA GLU A 142 31.15 -16.42 8.33
C GLU A 142 30.76 -16.91 6.92
N THR A 143 30.51 -18.22 6.76
CA THR A 143 30.04 -18.79 5.49
C THR A 143 28.59 -18.44 5.20
N LYS A 144 27.87 -17.99 6.24
CA LYS A 144 26.45 -17.72 6.22
C LYS A 144 26.17 -16.23 6.31
N LYS A 145 25.27 -15.77 5.43
CA LYS A 145 24.93 -14.35 5.29
C LYS A 145 23.43 -14.11 5.41
N VAL A 146 23.07 -12.98 6.00
CA VAL A 146 21.71 -12.45 6.08
C VAL A 146 21.69 -11.10 5.38
N TYR A 147 20.72 -10.89 4.50
CA TYR A 147 20.53 -9.60 3.84
C TYR A 147 19.59 -8.76 4.70
N SER A 148 20.04 -7.58 5.13
CA SER A 148 19.20 -6.69 5.94
C SER A 148 19.59 -5.23 5.76
N CYS A 149 18.74 -4.35 6.27
CA CYS A 149 18.92 -2.90 6.25
C CYS A 149 19.88 -2.45 7.36
N ALA A 150 21.17 -2.72 7.19
CA ALA A 150 22.18 -2.44 8.22
C ALA A 150 22.70 -0.99 8.22
N THR A 151 22.80 -0.39 7.03
CA THR A 151 23.47 0.90 6.83
C THR A 151 22.53 2.06 7.03
N ASP A 152 21.41 2.05 6.30
CA ASP A 152 20.29 2.95 6.50
C ASP A 152 19.03 2.11 6.65
N GLU A 153 18.13 2.53 7.52
CA GLU A 153 16.86 1.86 7.76
C GLU A 153 15.75 2.88 8.03
N LEU A 154 14.56 2.59 7.52
CA LEU A 154 13.31 3.20 7.94
C LEU A 154 12.52 2.17 8.76
N ARG A 155 12.20 2.52 9.99
CA ARG A 155 11.29 1.80 10.87
C ARG A 155 9.99 2.58 11.01
N ILE A 156 8.87 1.87 10.92
CA ILE A 156 7.53 2.46 11.06
C ILE A 156 6.89 1.86 12.30
N SER A 157 6.25 2.68 13.12
CA SER A 157 5.55 2.24 14.33
C SER A 157 4.21 2.95 14.48
N PRO A 158 3.16 2.30 15.02
CA PRO A 158 3.16 0.94 15.57
C PRO A 158 3.24 -0.12 14.46
N ASP A 159 3.81 -1.26 14.81
CA ASP A 159 3.88 -2.42 13.94
C ASP A 159 3.03 -3.57 14.51
N TYR A 160 1.77 -3.64 14.09
CA TYR A 160 0.85 -4.72 14.46
C TYR A 160 0.88 -5.92 13.49
N TYR A 161 1.40 -5.72 12.28
CA TYR A 161 1.28 -6.70 11.17
C TYR A 161 2.62 -7.07 10.52
N GLY A 162 3.75 -6.75 11.17
CA GLY A 162 5.08 -7.04 10.66
C GLY A 162 5.50 -6.14 9.51
N ILE A 163 5.37 -4.81 9.67
CA ILE A 163 5.88 -3.82 8.70
C ILE A 163 7.40 -4.02 8.58
N PRO A 164 7.90 -4.42 7.42
CA PRO A 164 9.32 -4.69 7.27
C PRO A 164 10.15 -3.42 7.41
N VAL A 165 11.38 -3.59 7.90
CA VAL A 165 12.36 -2.49 7.93
C VAL A 165 12.76 -2.17 6.50
N LEU A 166 12.58 -0.91 6.08
CA LEU A 166 12.76 -0.53 4.68
C LEU A 166 14.13 0.12 4.44
N CYS A 167 14.77 -0.26 3.35
CA CYS A 167 15.98 0.36 2.81
C CYS A 167 16.03 0.18 1.28
N GLY A 168 17.14 0.57 0.65
CA GLY A 168 17.28 0.53 -0.81
C GLY A 168 16.27 1.43 -1.53
N ASN A 169 15.89 1.04 -2.74
CA ASN A 169 14.99 1.83 -3.59
C ASN A 169 13.53 1.34 -3.49
N ASN A 170 12.67 2.13 -2.83
CA ASN A 170 11.24 1.89 -2.73
C ASN A 170 10.40 2.95 -3.45
N THR A 171 11.00 3.64 -4.43
CA THR A 171 10.32 4.64 -5.24
C THR A 171 9.08 4.04 -5.94
N GLN A 172 7.98 4.79 -5.89
CA GLN A 172 6.64 4.43 -6.39
C GLN A 172 6.00 3.22 -5.68
N GLN A 173 6.42 2.90 -4.47
CA GLN A 173 5.76 1.94 -3.61
C GLN A 173 4.96 2.66 -2.51
N HIS A 174 4.17 1.91 -1.75
CA HIS A 174 3.43 2.43 -0.61
C HIS A 174 3.33 1.39 0.50
N VAL A 175 3.01 1.87 1.70
CA VAL A 175 2.75 1.05 2.90
C VAL A 175 1.48 1.56 3.56
N TYR A 176 0.60 0.63 3.95
CA TYR A 176 -0.53 0.88 4.84
C TYR A 176 -0.11 0.55 6.28
N VAL A 177 -0.25 1.53 7.17
CA VAL A 177 -0.01 1.40 8.60
C VAL A 177 -1.37 1.31 9.28
N HIS A 178 -1.69 0.16 9.86
CA HIS A 178 -2.92 0.00 10.64
C HIS A 178 -2.75 0.56 12.04
N VAL A 179 -3.78 1.25 12.50
CA VAL A 179 -3.84 1.85 13.83
C VAL A 179 -5.01 1.21 14.57
N ASN A 180 -4.77 0.71 15.78
CA ASN A 180 -5.83 0.13 16.59
C ASN A 180 -6.61 1.25 17.28
N GLN A 181 -7.85 1.47 16.85
CA GLN A 181 -8.75 2.48 17.41
C GLN A 181 -9.12 2.23 18.88
N SER A 182 -8.93 1.01 19.38
CA SER A 182 -9.29 0.60 20.75
C SER A 182 -8.10 0.66 21.72
N ASP A 183 -6.90 0.93 21.22
CA ASP A 183 -5.70 1.06 22.04
C ASP A 183 -5.55 2.53 22.45
N ASP A 184 -5.88 2.86 23.70
CA ASP A 184 -5.76 4.22 24.24
C ASP A 184 -4.31 4.75 24.22
N ASN A 185 -3.32 3.89 23.91
CA ASN A 185 -1.90 4.23 23.93
C ASN A 185 -1.33 4.65 22.57
N VAL A 186 -2.06 4.48 21.46
CA VAL A 186 -1.57 4.89 20.13
C VAL A 186 -2.27 6.17 19.69
N ASP A 187 -1.61 7.30 19.93
CA ASP A 187 -2.03 8.63 19.48
C ASP A 187 -1.22 9.13 18.27
N ALA A 188 -0.21 8.38 17.83
CA ALA A 188 0.66 8.75 16.73
C ALA A 188 1.30 7.56 15.99
N VAL A 189 1.64 7.79 14.73
CA VAL A 189 2.50 6.94 13.91
C VAL A 189 3.88 7.59 13.79
N LEU A 190 4.94 6.81 14.01
CA LEU A 190 6.33 7.23 13.98
C LEU A 190 7.04 6.64 12.76
N LEU A 191 7.78 7.48 12.05
CA LEU A 191 8.71 7.07 10.99
C LEU A 191 10.12 7.41 11.46
N ASP A 192 10.90 6.39 11.80
CA ASP A 192 12.27 6.52 12.27
C ASP A 192 13.25 6.13 11.16
N ILE A 193 13.90 7.14 10.58
CA ILE A 193 14.95 6.93 9.58
C ILE A 193 16.30 7.04 10.29
N ASN A 194 17.00 5.91 10.43
CA ASN A 194 18.37 5.86 10.91
C ASN A 194 19.31 5.80 9.70
N LEU A 195 20.34 6.63 9.72
CA LEU A 195 21.30 6.80 8.63
C LEU A 195 22.73 6.59 9.13
N ALA A 196 23.54 5.92 8.33
CA ALA A 196 24.99 5.90 8.54
C ALA A 196 25.60 7.29 8.25
N SER A 197 26.63 7.67 9.02
CA SER A 197 27.34 8.95 8.79
C SER A 197 27.99 8.98 7.41
N ARG A 198 27.60 9.96 6.58
CA ARG A 198 28.16 10.13 5.24
C ARG A 198 29.55 10.76 5.25
N LEU A 199 29.99 11.31 6.40
CA LEU A 199 31.37 11.75 6.59
C LEU A 199 32.35 10.57 6.70
N ALA A 200 31.91 9.46 7.30
CA ALA A 200 32.75 8.28 7.50
C ALA A 200 32.73 7.32 6.30
N SER A 201 31.74 7.44 5.42
CA SER A 201 31.56 6.53 4.28
C SER A 201 31.02 7.30 3.06
N THR A 202 31.94 7.89 2.30
CA THR A 202 31.64 8.75 1.13
C THR A 202 31.08 8.00 -0.07
N ASP A 203 31.27 6.68 -0.13
CA ASP A 203 30.79 5.82 -1.23
C ASP A 203 29.33 5.37 -1.08
N LEU A 204 28.69 5.75 0.03
CA LEU A 204 27.30 5.44 0.29
C LEU A 204 26.38 6.28 -0.59
N VAL A 205 25.23 5.71 -0.93
CA VAL A 205 24.18 6.40 -1.68
C VAL A 205 23.68 7.58 -0.86
N THR A 206 23.53 8.75 -1.48
CA THR A 206 22.91 9.91 -0.84
C THR A 206 21.44 9.60 -0.57
N PRO A 207 20.96 9.64 0.69
CA PRO A 207 19.60 9.29 1.00
C PRO A 207 18.65 10.36 0.47
N LEU A 208 17.57 9.93 -0.18
CA LEU A 208 16.57 10.79 -0.78
C LEU A 208 15.18 10.19 -0.61
N TRP A 209 14.29 10.90 0.08
CA TRP A 209 12.89 10.55 0.22
C TRP A 209 11.97 11.74 0.02
N HIS A 210 10.83 11.43 -0.58
CA HIS A 210 9.65 12.25 -0.73
C HIS A 210 8.46 11.34 -0.41
N ILE A 211 7.97 11.43 0.83
CA ILE A 211 6.95 10.55 1.38
C ILE A 211 5.68 11.37 1.54
N LYS A 212 4.62 11.00 0.83
CA LYS A 212 3.28 11.52 1.08
C LYS A 212 2.63 10.66 2.15
N TYR A 213 2.11 11.27 3.20
CA TYR A 213 1.28 10.57 4.19
C TYR A 213 -0.19 10.98 4.03
N THR A 214 -1.09 10.03 4.21
CA THR A 214 -2.54 10.24 4.19
C THR A 214 -3.18 9.47 5.34
N GLN A 215 -3.77 10.17 6.30
CA GLN A 215 -4.58 9.57 7.37
C GLN A 215 -5.95 9.22 6.80
N MET A 216 -6.44 8.00 7.02
CA MET A 216 -7.75 7.53 6.53
C MET A 216 -8.63 7.15 7.71
N GLU A 217 -9.87 7.64 7.68
CA GLU A 217 -10.86 7.38 8.71
C GLU A 217 -11.69 6.15 8.35
N CYS A 218 -11.92 5.28 9.32
CA CYS A 218 -12.83 4.15 9.17
C CYS A 218 -14.25 4.57 9.52
N PRO A 219 -15.28 3.99 8.86
CA PRO A 219 -16.65 4.12 9.30
C PRO A 219 -16.79 3.72 10.77
N ARG A 220 -17.45 4.57 11.57
CA ARG A 220 -17.71 4.26 12.97
C ARG A 220 -18.55 2.99 13.06
N LYS A 221 -18.20 2.09 13.98
CA LYS A 221 -19.20 1.20 14.58
C LYS A 221 -20.17 2.12 15.32
N LYS A 222 -21.35 2.38 14.75
CA LYS A 222 -22.37 3.21 15.41
C LYS A 222 -22.60 2.65 16.81
N HIS A 223 -22.25 3.40 17.86
CA HIS A 223 -22.97 3.24 19.11
C HIS A 223 -24.41 3.67 18.82
N VAL A 224 -25.36 2.77 19.08
CA VAL A 224 -26.77 2.82 18.64
C VAL A 224 -27.55 4.08 19.11
N PHE A 225 -26.92 5.03 19.82
CA PHE A 225 -27.61 6.13 20.49
C PHE A 225 -27.00 7.54 20.34
N GLU A 226 -26.16 7.83 19.34
CA GLU A 226 -25.75 9.22 19.04
C GLU A 226 -26.41 9.77 17.76
N ILE A 227 -27.71 10.05 17.86
CA ILE A 227 -28.47 10.81 16.86
C ILE A 227 -28.15 12.30 17.08
N GLY A 228 -27.05 12.81 16.53
CA GLY A 228 -26.76 14.24 16.67
C GLY A 228 -25.46 14.77 16.07
N LYS A 229 -24.55 13.92 15.62
CA LYS A 229 -23.29 14.37 14.99
C LYS A 229 -23.12 13.74 13.61
N LEU A 230 -23.87 14.28 12.64
CA LEU A 230 -23.56 14.15 11.22
C LEU A 230 -22.23 14.89 10.98
N VAL A 231 -21.12 14.20 11.25
CA VAL A 231 -19.82 14.57 10.70
C VAL A 231 -19.96 14.49 9.19
N SER A 232 -19.42 15.46 8.44
CA SER A 232 -19.54 15.56 6.98
C SER A 232 -19.31 14.21 6.28
N ASP A 233 -20.40 13.55 5.87
CA ASP A 233 -20.42 12.19 5.31
C ASP A 233 -19.54 12.03 4.06
N HIS A 234 -19.16 13.13 3.41
CA HIS A 234 -18.37 13.13 2.18
C HIS A 234 -16.89 12.74 2.39
N GLU A 235 -16.23 13.07 3.50
CA GLU A 235 -14.82 12.69 3.72
C GLU A 235 -14.67 11.22 4.11
N LEU A 236 -15.57 10.72 4.97
CA LEU A 236 -15.62 9.31 5.38
C LEU A 236 -15.90 8.38 4.19
N ALA A 237 -16.75 8.84 3.28
CA ALA A 237 -17.08 8.14 2.05
C ALA A 237 -15.88 7.94 1.11
N ASN A 238 -15.05 8.97 0.96
CA ASN A 238 -13.89 8.92 0.09
C ASN A 238 -12.79 8.02 0.64
N ASP A 239 -12.64 7.96 1.96
CA ASP A 239 -11.65 7.10 2.62
C ASP A 239 -12.01 5.62 2.51
N PHE A 240 -13.29 5.26 2.67
CA PHE A 240 -13.73 3.86 2.73
C PHE A 240 -13.28 3.04 1.51
N GLY A 241 -13.38 3.62 0.32
CA GLY A 241 -12.97 2.95 -0.92
C GLY A 241 -11.46 2.71 -1.07
N LEU A 242 -10.65 3.36 -0.22
CA LEU A 242 -9.19 3.31 -0.18
C LEU A 242 -8.64 2.48 0.99
N LEU A 243 -9.48 2.10 1.96
CA LEU A 243 -9.04 1.32 3.11
C LEU A 243 -8.57 -0.07 2.68
N ALA A 244 -7.38 -0.45 3.15
CA ALA A 244 -6.86 -1.79 2.98
C ALA A 244 -7.58 -2.75 3.95
N PRO A 245 -7.77 -4.03 3.59
CA PRO A 245 -8.18 -5.04 4.56
C PRO A 245 -7.20 -5.12 5.75
N GLN A 246 -7.66 -5.63 6.88
CA GLN A 246 -6.83 -5.81 8.06
C GLN A 246 -5.66 -6.78 7.76
N GLY A 247 -4.43 -6.41 8.14
CA GLY A 247 -3.22 -7.20 7.85
C GLY A 247 -2.61 -6.98 6.47
N VAL A 248 -3.24 -6.21 5.57
CA VAL A 248 -2.70 -5.92 4.23
C VAL A 248 -1.81 -4.69 4.25
N LEU A 249 -0.50 -4.86 4.04
CA LEU A 249 0.47 -3.77 4.07
C LEU A 249 0.62 -3.03 2.74
N GLN A 250 0.28 -3.68 1.62
CA GLN A 250 0.20 -3.01 0.31
C GLN A 250 -1.18 -3.27 -0.29
N TYR A 251 -1.95 -2.23 -0.57
CA TYR A 251 -3.26 -2.38 -1.19
C TYR A 251 -3.37 -1.65 -2.52
N TYR A 252 -3.78 -2.37 -3.55
CA TYR A 252 -3.92 -1.87 -4.91
C TYR A 252 -5.38 -1.83 -5.32
N THR A 253 -5.85 -0.67 -5.76
CA THR A 253 -7.24 -0.46 -6.19
C THR A 253 -7.46 -0.50 -7.70
N GLN A 254 -6.37 -0.57 -8.47
CA GLN A 254 -6.38 -0.59 -9.92
C GLN A 254 -6.72 -1.99 -10.44
N THR A 255 -7.26 -2.08 -11.65
CA THR A 255 -7.59 -3.37 -12.29
C THR A 255 -6.38 -4.09 -12.86
N SER A 256 -5.27 -3.39 -13.07
CA SER A 256 -3.99 -3.95 -13.47
C SER A 256 -2.86 -3.03 -13.02
N GLY A 257 -1.66 -3.57 -12.92
CA GLY A 257 -0.48 -2.80 -12.52
C GLY A 257 0.76 -3.67 -12.39
N VAL A 258 1.85 -3.06 -11.95
CA VAL A 258 3.11 -3.74 -11.66
C VAL A 258 3.40 -3.60 -10.17
N ILE A 259 3.77 -4.69 -9.53
CA ILE A 259 4.19 -4.77 -8.13
C ILE A 259 5.60 -5.32 -8.07
N LYS A 260 6.35 -4.92 -7.04
CA LYS A 260 7.70 -5.41 -6.78
C LYS A 260 7.92 -5.57 -5.29
N SER A 261 8.88 -6.42 -4.90
CA SER A 261 9.33 -6.50 -3.51
C SER A 261 9.94 -5.17 -3.05
N PHE A 262 9.93 -4.92 -1.75
CA PHE A 262 10.69 -3.80 -1.21
C PHE A 262 12.20 -4.00 -1.46
N ALA A 263 12.92 -2.87 -1.50
CA ALA A 263 14.35 -2.74 -1.77
C ALA A 263 14.87 -3.29 -3.13
N TYR A 264 14.03 -3.94 -3.95
CA TYR A 264 14.45 -4.50 -5.23
C TYR A 264 14.56 -3.45 -6.34
N GLU A 265 15.67 -3.50 -7.07
CA GLU A 265 15.98 -2.64 -8.22
C GLU A 265 16.53 -3.45 -9.40
N GLU A 266 15.96 -3.22 -10.58
CA GLU A 266 16.33 -3.91 -11.82
C GLU A 266 17.61 -3.31 -12.43
N GLY A 267 18.47 -4.16 -13.00
CA GLY A 267 19.61 -3.71 -13.82
C GLY A 267 20.79 -3.11 -13.07
N SER A 268 20.79 -3.17 -11.74
CA SER A 268 21.89 -2.64 -10.93
C SER A 268 22.97 -3.69 -10.63
N THR A 269 24.24 -3.25 -10.65
CA THR A 269 25.42 -4.09 -10.38
C THR A 269 25.70 -4.30 -8.89
N LYS A 270 25.09 -3.50 -8.00
CA LYS A 270 25.11 -3.76 -6.54
C LYS A 270 23.93 -4.68 -6.17
N LEU A 271 24.06 -5.42 -5.07
CA LEU A 271 23.02 -6.33 -4.57
C LEU A 271 21.81 -5.55 -4.02
N PHE A 272 20.91 -5.11 -4.90
CA PHE A 272 19.61 -4.54 -4.56
C PHE A 272 18.59 -5.67 -4.38
N SER A 273 18.78 -6.43 -3.30
CA SER A 273 17.89 -7.52 -2.90
C SER A 273 16.91 -7.08 -1.83
N TYR A 274 15.79 -7.80 -1.65
CA TYR A 274 14.94 -7.60 -0.49
C TYR A 274 15.65 -8.01 0.81
N PRO A 275 15.45 -7.30 1.94
CA PRO A 275 15.89 -7.76 3.24
C PRO A 275 15.18 -9.05 3.65
N TYR A 276 15.91 -9.93 4.31
CA TYR A 276 15.34 -11.12 4.93
C TYR A 276 14.52 -10.68 6.16
N SER A 277 13.51 -11.46 6.56
CA SER A 277 12.41 -11.07 7.48
C SER A 277 11.22 -10.32 6.86
N GLU A 278 11.12 -10.21 5.54
CA GLU A 278 9.90 -9.68 4.91
C GLU A 278 8.76 -10.70 4.96
N ASN A 279 7.74 -10.46 5.79
CA ASN A 279 6.53 -11.27 5.85
C ASN A 279 5.30 -10.37 5.80
N TYR A 280 4.78 -10.13 4.60
CA TYR A 280 3.67 -9.19 4.41
C TYR A 280 2.67 -9.64 3.34
N VAL A 281 1.49 -9.03 3.39
CA VAL A 281 0.38 -9.32 2.48
C VAL A 281 0.14 -8.14 1.56
N ILE A 282 0.02 -8.44 0.27
CA ILE A 282 -0.40 -7.53 -0.78
C ILE A 282 -1.85 -7.85 -1.13
N GLY A 283 -2.74 -6.87 -0.99
CA GLY A 283 -4.16 -7.02 -1.32
C GLY A 283 -4.53 -6.26 -2.59
N PHE A 284 -5.53 -6.78 -3.29
CA PHE A 284 -6.08 -6.17 -4.49
C PHE A 284 -7.59 -5.97 -4.34
N LYS A 285 -8.07 -4.77 -4.65
CA LYS A 285 -9.51 -4.46 -4.64
C LYS A 285 -10.20 -5.30 -5.70
N ARG A 286 -11.26 -6.00 -5.32
CA ARG A 286 -12.08 -6.82 -6.21
C ARG A 286 -13.40 -6.10 -6.53
N PRO A 287 -13.59 -5.61 -7.76
CA PRO A 287 -14.90 -5.21 -8.27
C PRO A 287 -15.85 -6.42 -8.41
N HIS A 288 -17.16 -6.18 -8.33
CA HIS A 288 -18.21 -7.21 -8.43
C HIS A 288 -18.20 -8.08 -9.70
N TYR A 289 -17.67 -7.58 -10.83
CA TYR A 289 -17.62 -8.32 -12.11
C TYR A 289 -16.32 -9.11 -12.32
N ILE A 290 -15.43 -9.14 -11.32
CA ILE A 290 -14.14 -9.84 -11.35
C ILE A 290 -14.25 -11.18 -10.64
N CYS A 291 -13.80 -12.24 -11.31
CA CYS A 291 -13.81 -13.61 -10.77
C CYS A 291 -12.42 -14.18 -10.51
N GLY A 292 -11.35 -13.53 -10.99
CA GLY A 292 -9.99 -13.99 -10.72
C GLY A 292 -8.96 -12.89 -10.86
N ILE A 293 -7.73 -13.21 -10.48
CA ILE A 293 -6.55 -12.37 -10.70
C ILE A 293 -5.50 -13.21 -11.41
N MET A 294 -4.85 -12.61 -12.41
CA MET A 294 -3.70 -13.21 -13.11
C MET A 294 -2.45 -12.43 -12.76
N PHE A 295 -1.38 -13.14 -12.44
CA PHE A 295 -0.04 -12.61 -12.27
C PHE A 295 0.86 -13.12 -13.39
N SER A 296 1.55 -12.21 -14.07
CA SER A 296 2.59 -12.51 -15.04
C SER A 296 3.94 -12.11 -14.45
N VAL A 297 4.85 -13.07 -14.36
CA VAL A 297 6.19 -12.83 -13.84
C VAL A 297 6.98 -11.98 -14.83
N GLN A 298 7.55 -10.86 -14.38
CA GLN A 298 8.59 -10.14 -15.13
C GLN A 298 9.97 -10.53 -14.60
N TYR A 299 10.08 -10.61 -13.28
CA TYR A 299 11.26 -11.09 -12.58
C TYR A 299 10.84 -11.87 -11.33
N LEU A 300 11.43 -13.03 -11.07
CA LEU A 300 11.19 -13.77 -9.83
C LEU A 300 12.40 -14.65 -9.50
N ASN A 301 13.16 -14.20 -8.50
CA ASN A 301 14.30 -14.94 -7.96
C ASN A 301 14.31 -14.80 -6.44
N LEU A 302 13.70 -15.77 -5.74
CA LEU A 302 13.67 -15.82 -4.29
C LEU A 302 14.67 -16.84 -3.74
N TYR A 303 15.02 -16.70 -2.47
CA TYR A 303 16.02 -17.57 -1.85
C TYR A 303 15.53 -19.02 -1.79
N LYS A 304 16.43 -19.93 -2.17
CA LYS A 304 16.25 -21.38 -2.12
C LYS A 304 17.34 -22.00 -1.26
N ASN A 305 17.02 -23.11 -0.62
CA ASN A 305 18.04 -23.92 0.04
C ASN A 305 18.94 -24.63 -0.98
N THR A 306 20.01 -25.28 -0.48
CA THR A 306 20.90 -26.13 -1.29
C THR A 306 20.16 -27.22 -2.06
N ASP A 307 19.08 -27.74 -1.48
CA ASP A 307 18.24 -28.80 -2.06
C ASP A 307 17.21 -28.24 -3.06
N ASN A 308 17.37 -26.98 -3.49
CA ASN A 308 16.47 -26.25 -4.39
C ASN A 308 15.04 -26.05 -3.84
N THR A 309 14.82 -26.27 -2.55
CA THR A 309 13.55 -26.02 -1.87
C THR A 309 13.35 -24.52 -1.65
N CYS A 310 12.14 -24.03 -1.94
CA CYS A 310 11.76 -22.64 -1.73
C CYS A 310 11.70 -22.33 -0.23
N LEU A 311 12.67 -21.59 0.31
CA LEU A 311 12.59 -21.09 1.67
C LEU A 311 11.82 -19.77 1.72
N HIS A 312 12.04 -18.92 0.71
CA HIS A 312 11.25 -17.71 0.50
C HIS A 312 10.29 -17.98 -0.64
N LEU A 313 9.02 -17.63 -0.46
CA LEU A 313 7.99 -17.94 -1.45
C LEU A 313 6.90 -16.89 -1.52
N LEU A 314 6.31 -16.81 -2.70
CA LEU A 314 5.05 -16.15 -2.98
C LEU A 314 3.95 -17.18 -3.01
N TYR A 315 2.83 -16.90 -2.36
CA TYR A 315 1.65 -17.75 -2.43
C TYR A 315 0.39 -16.93 -2.33
N THR A 316 -0.70 -17.48 -2.83
CA THR A 316 -2.04 -16.93 -2.73
C THR A 316 -3.00 -18.08 -2.47
N PRO A 317 -4.14 -17.87 -1.81
CA PRO A 317 -5.16 -18.90 -1.71
C PRO A 317 -5.55 -19.35 -3.12
N ASP A 318 -5.59 -20.66 -3.32
CA ASP A 318 -5.99 -21.27 -4.60
C ASP A 318 -5.07 -20.87 -5.77
N LEU A 319 -3.76 -20.96 -5.56
CA LEU A 319 -2.76 -20.63 -6.57
C LEU A 319 -2.70 -21.71 -7.65
N TYR A 320 -3.01 -21.31 -8.88
CA TYR A 320 -2.89 -22.15 -10.07
C TYR A 320 -1.78 -21.65 -11.00
N GLN A 321 -0.85 -22.51 -11.39
CA GLN A 321 0.20 -22.15 -12.35
C GLN A 321 -0.16 -22.60 -13.77
N ALA A 322 -0.11 -21.71 -14.76
CA ALA A 322 -0.49 -22.04 -16.12
C ALA A 322 0.45 -23.09 -16.76
N THR A 323 -0.11 -24.19 -17.24
CA THR A 323 0.53 -25.16 -18.13
C THR A 323 -0.03 -24.97 -19.53
N SER A 324 0.83 -24.62 -20.50
CA SER A 324 0.54 -24.44 -21.94
C SER A 324 -0.95 -24.31 -22.33
N SER A 325 -1.43 -23.06 -22.39
CA SER A 325 -2.65 -22.58 -23.07
C SER A 325 -4.04 -22.68 -22.42
N SER A 326 -4.23 -23.24 -21.22
CA SER A 326 -5.51 -23.13 -20.48
C SER A 326 -5.50 -22.01 -19.41
N VAL A 327 -6.64 -21.36 -19.21
CA VAL A 327 -6.92 -20.52 -18.04
C VAL A 327 -7.25 -21.47 -16.89
N GLY A 328 -6.39 -21.55 -15.88
CA GLY A 328 -6.41 -22.64 -14.90
C GLY A 328 -5.40 -23.73 -15.28
N GLY A 329 -4.41 -23.92 -14.42
CA GLY A 329 -3.40 -24.98 -14.54
C GLY A 329 -3.27 -25.73 -13.23
N ASP A 330 -2.11 -26.28 -12.92
CA ASP A 330 -1.95 -27.11 -11.72
C ASP A 330 -1.95 -26.26 -10.44
N ALA A 331 -2.56 -26.79 -9.38
CA ALA A 331 -2.52 -26.16 -8.06
C ALA A 331 -1.10 -26.29 -7.47
N VAL A 332 -0.51 -25.18 -7.06
CA VAL A 332 0.86 -25.14 -6.51
C VAL A 332 0.86 -24.43 -5.15
N LEU A 333 1.65 -24.94 -4.20
CA LEU A 333 1.70 -24.39 -2.83
C LEU A 333 2.34 -22.99 -2.77
N GLY A 334 3.24 -22.67 -3.70
CA GLY A 334 3.92 -21.39 -3.77
C GLY A 334 5.03 -21.36 -4.81
N LEU A 335 5.50 -20.17 -5.14
CA LEU A 335 6.49 -19.91 -6.17
C LEU A 335 7.69 -19.18 -5.58
N CYS A 336 8.90 -19.66 -5.88
CA CYS A 336 10.15 -18.96 -5.54
C CYS A 336 11.02 -18.62 -6.76
N THR A 337 10.70 -19.18 -7.93
CA THR A 337 11.32 -18.81 -9.20
C THR A 337 10.30 -18.79 -10.31
N GLY A 338 10.54 -17.93 -11.30
CA GLY A 338 9.74 -17.85 -12.50
C GLY A 338 10.49 -17.15 -13.62
N THR A 339 10.16 -17.51 -14.85
CA THR A 339 10.59 -16.83 -16.07
C THR A 339 9.53 -15.84 -16.53
N THR A 340 9.83 -15.02 -17.53
CA THR A 340 8.85 -14.10 -18.15
C THR A 340 7.63 -14.79 -18.78
N THR A 341 7.72 -16.09 -19.01
CA THR A 341 6.62 -16.94 -19.50
C THR A 341 5.75 -17.49 -18.38
N THR A 342 6.20 -17.41 -17.13
CA THR A 342 5.47 -17.94 -15.97
C THR A 342 4.27 -17.05 -15.66
N LYS A 343 3.08 -17.66 -15.63
CA LYS A 343 1.83 -17.03 -15.21
C LYS A 343 1.16 -17.87 -14.15
N PHE A 344 0.55 -17.23 -13.17
CA PHE A 344 -0.24 -17.90 -12.15
C PHE A 344 -1.50 -17.10 -11.82
N TYR A 345 -2.51 -17.80 -11.30
CA TYR A 345 -3.85 -17.28 -11.11
C TYR A 345 -4.32 -17.56 -9.69
N SER A 346 -5.30 -16.79 -9.24
CA SER A 346 -6.14 -17.12 -8.09
C SER A 346 -7.59 -16.80 -8.42
N PHE A 347 -8.47 -17.75 -8.11
CA PHE A 347 -9.92 -17.64 -8.25
C PHE A 347 -10.62 -17.65 -6.90
N ALA A 348 -9.88 -17.36 -5.82
CA ALA A 348 -10.41 -17.35 -4.47
C ALA A 348 -11.69 -16.49 -4.37
N PRO A 349 -12.72 -16.94 -3.64
CA PRO A 349 -14.00 -16.22 -3.54
C PRO A 349 -13.89 -14.91 -2.74
N GLY A 350 -12.87 -14.77 -1.90
CA GLY A 350 -12.63 -13.59 -1.06
C GLY A 350 -11.88 -12.44 -1.75
N PRO A 351 -11.31 -11.50 -0.97
CA PRO A 351 -10.37 -10.52 -1.50
C PRO A 351 -9.15 -11.25 -2.10
N PHE A 352 -8.61 -10.71 -3.20
CA PHE A 352 -7.39 -11.25 -3.76
C PHE A 352 -6.20 -10.81 -2.91
N LEU A 353 -5.44 -11.77 -2.42
CA LEU A 353 -4.29 -11.58 -1.55
C LEU A 353 -3.09 -12.32 -2.10
N LEU A 354 -1.94 -11.67 -2.15
CA LEU A 354 -0.65 -12.27 -2.44
C LEU A 354 0.23 -12.13 -1.20
N TYR A 355 0.67 -13.27 -0.68
CA TYR A 355 1.52 -13.35 0.49
C TYR A 355 2.97 -13.46 0.04
N PHE A 356 3.83 -12.59 0.56
CA PHE A 356 5.27 -12.75 0.43
C PHE A 356 5.85 -13.15 1.78
N LYS A 357 6.52 -14.29 1.80
CA LYS A 357 7.17 -14.82 2.99
C LYS A 357 8.66 -15.01 2.71
N ALA A 358 9.47 -14.14 3.28
CA ALA A 358 10.90 -14.25 3.43
C ALA A 358 11.21 -14.44 4.91
N ILE A 359 11.59 -15.65 5.29
CA ILE A 359 12.00 -15.95 6.66
C ILE A 359 13.39 -15.33 6.92
N ASP A 360 13.73 -15.17 8.20
CA ASP A 360 15.12 -14.96 8.62
C ASP A 360 15.93 -16.24 8.43
N ALA A 361 16.03 -16.69 7.19
CA ALA A 361 16.84 -17.84 6.85
C ALA A 361 18.30 -17.43 6.83
N ILE A 362 19.09 -18.24 7.52
CA ILE A 362 20.51 -18.23 7.35
C ILE A 362 20.83 -18.75 5.94
N ALA A 363 21.38 -17.91 5.06
CA ALA A 363 21.74 -18.37 3.74
C ALA A 363 23.00 -19.24 3.80
N ASN A 364 22.84 -20.56 3.69
CA ASN A 364 23.95 -21.51 3.52
C ASN A 364 24.70 -21.31 2.20
N ARG A 365 24.11 -20.58 1.24
CA ARG A 365 24.70 -20.27 -0.07
C ARG A 365 24.43 -18.81 -0.41
N LEU A 366 25.45 -18.12 -0.94
CA LEU A 366 25.28 -16.80 -1.54
C LEU A 366 24.26 -16.87 -2.69
N PRO A 367 23.31 -15.93 -2.78
CA PRO A 367 22.36 -15.87 -3.87
C PRO A 367 23.07 -15.77 -5.22
N THR A 368 22.60 -16.53 -6.21
CA THR A 368 23.05 -16.39 -7.60
C THR A 368 22.30 -15.25 -8.26
N GLY A 369 22.74 -14.02 -8.00
CA GLY A 369 22.16 -12.77 -8.52
C GLY A 369 21.28 -12.03 -7.52
N ASN A 370 20.70 -10.90 -7.97
CA ASN A 370 19.79 -10.10 -7.15
C ASN A 370 18.57 -10.95 -6.77
N GLN A 371 17.99 -10.68 -5.60
CA GLN A 371 16.82 -11.41 -5.13
C GLN A 371 15.64 -10.48 -5.03
N GLY A 372 14.50 -10.92 -5.54
CA GLY A 372 13.26 -10.16 -5.50
C GLY A 372 12.26 -10.65 -6.51
N PHE A 373 11.17 -9.90 -6.59
CA PHE A 373 10.15 -10.15 -7.59
C PHE A 373 9.66 -8.85 -8.21
N VAL A 374 9.28 -8.93 -9.47
CA VAL A 374 8.50 -7.94 -10.20
C VAL A 374 7.42 -8.70 -10.95
N LEU A 375 6.16 -8.39 -10.63
CA LEU A 375 5.00 -9.07 -11.19
C LEU A 375 4.06 -8.03 -11.80
N LYS A 376 3.52 -8.36 -12.97
CA LYS A 376 2.37 -7.65 -13.52
C LYS A 376 1.10 -8.38 -13.10
N TYR A 377 0.14 -7.69 -12.52
CA TYR A 377 -1.17 -8.27 -12.21
C TYR A 377 -2.26 -7.71 -13.13
N GLU A 378 -3.27 -8.53 -13.40
CA GLU A 378 -4.46 -8.15 -14.16
C GLU A 378 -5.69 -8.89 -13.60
N LEU A 379 -6.69 -8.13 -13.17
CA LEU A 379 -7.97 -8.66 -12.72
C LEU A 379 -8.75 -9.23 -13.92
N GLN A 380 -9.25 -10.46 -13.77
CA GLN A 380 -9.96 -11.20 -14.81
C GLN A 380 -11.46 -11.14 -14.59
N THR A 381 -12.19 -10.76 -15.64
CA THR A 381 -13.65 -10.76 -15.65
C THR A 381 -14.19 -12.18 -15.61
N CYS A 382 -15.38 -12.37 -15.04
CA CYS A 382 -16.02 -13.69 -14.98
C CYS A 382 -16.21 -14.33 -16.36
N SER A 383 -16.41 -13.54 -17.41
CA SER A 383 -16.54 -14.02 -18.79
C SER A 383 -15.27 -14.65 -19.38
N LYS A 384 -14.09 -14.38 -18.81
CA LYS A 384 -12.80 -14.92 -19.28
C LYS A 384 -12.40 -16.24 -18.59
N ILE A 385 -13.14 -16.65 -17.57
CA ILE A 385 -12.80 -17.77 -16.69
C ILE A 385 -13.70 -19.00 -16.98
N ILE A 386 -14.76 -18.82 -17.76
CA ILE A 386 -15.68 -19.89 -18.21
C ILE A 386 -15.08 -20.63 -19.40
#